data_AF-A0A0F9AC57-F1
#
_entry.id   AF-A0A0F9AC57-F1
#
_cell.length_a   1.000
_cell.length_b   1.000
_cell.length_c   1.000
_cell.angle_alpha   90.00
_cell.angle_beta   90.00
_cell.angle_gamma   90.00
#
_symmetry.space_group_name_H-M   'P 1'
#
loop_
_entity.id
_entity.type
_entity.pdbx_description
1 polymer ?
#
loop_
_entity_poly.entity_id
_entity_poly.type
_entity_poly.pdbx_seq_one_letter_code
_entity_poly.pdbx_strand_id
1 'polypeptide(L)'
;MNDNPFGEPQTKVESIDDSVELDFLKVVRRLAEIDDEVKSRGIDSLLKEKEELRNLLKEHMLKDKRSAVYDETSNWEAVFVQRFEDVWNVSVLKKMLKPAQRARYIVEQVLSKGVAEGLKTGDLSRVTLEKGGALKQSKKGNPALYVRERKDESNGI
;
A
#
# COMPACT_ATOMS: atom_id res chain seq x y z
N MET A 1 -32.87 -18.81 36.16
CA MET A 1 -31.79 -19.60 35.55
C MET A 1 -31.72 -19.27 34.07
N ASN A 2 -30.76 -18.42 33.71
CA ASN A 2 -29.94 -18.47 32.50
C ASN A 2 -28.99 -17.28 32.56
N ASP A 3 -27.97 -17.45 33.42
CA ASP A 3 -26.78 -16.63 33.43
C ASP A 3 -25.98 -16.94 32.16
N ASN A 4 -25.70 -15.91 31.36
CA ASN A 4 -24.76 -16.00 30.25
C ASN A 4 -23.49 -15.24 30.66
N PRO A 5 -22.38 -15.91 31.00
CA PRO A 5 -21.24 -15.28 31.67
C PRO A 5 -20.19 -14.65 30.74
N PHE A 6 -20.45 -14.55 29.43
CA PHE A 6 -19.52 -13.93 28.47
C PHE A 6 -20.27 -13.08 27.44
N GLY A 7 -20.66 -11.87 27.86
CA GLY A 7 -20.97 -10.78 26.94
C GLY A 7 -19.74 -9.90 26.81
N GLU A 8 -18.98 -10.02 25.73
CA GLU A 8 -17.89 -9.10 25.41
C GLU A 8 -18.42 -7.66 25.40
N PRO A 9 -17.71 -6.67 26.00
CA PRO A 9 -18.08 -5.29 25.81
C PRO A 9 -17.85 -4.95 24.33
N GLN A 10 -18.93 -4.88 23.55
CA GLN A 10 -18.89 -4.28 22.23
C GLN A 10 -18.46 -2.83 22.42
N THR A 11 -17.18 -2.54 22.12
CA THR A 11 -16.67 -1.18 22.04
C THR A 11 -17.39 -0.51 20.88
N LYS A 12 -18.53 0.11 21.19
CA LYS A 12 -19.32 0.90 20.26
C LYS A 12 -18.43 2.06 19.84
N VAL A 13 -17.90 2.00 18.61
CA VAL A 13 -17.25 3.15 18.00
C VAL A 13 -18.36 4.14 17.72
N GLU A 14 -18.57 5.08 18.65
CA GLU A 14 -19.42 6.23 18.39
C GLU A 14 -18.82 7.00 17.22
N SER A 15 -19.61 7.11 16.16
CA SER A 15 -19.38 8.00 15.03
C SER A 15 -19.15 9.40 15.57
N ILE A 16 -17.95 9.95 15.35
CA ILE A 16 -17.61 11.32 15.71
C ILE A 16 -18.43 12.23 14.81
N ASP A 17 -19.31 13.01 15.43
CA ASP A 17 -20.11 14.04 14.79
C ASP A 17 -19.17 15.20 14.41
N ASP A 18 -19.08 15.54 13.12
CA ASP A 18 -18.14 16.54 12.56
C ASP A 18 -18.44 17.99 13.02
N SER A 19 -19.40 18.19 13.93
CA SER A 19 -19.78 19.49 14.49
C SER A 19 -19.33 19.74 15.94
N VAL A 20 -18.58 18.82 16.57
CA VAL A 20 -18.05 19.01 17.93
C VAL A 20 -16.68 19.66 17.86
N GLU A 21 -16.53 20.82 18.49
CA GLU A 21 -15.27 21.54 18.59
C GLU A 21 -14.20 20.62 19.22
N LEU A 22 -13.10 20.39 18.49
CA LEU A 22 -12.09 19.41 18.86
C LEU A 22 -11.36 19.84 20.15
N ASP A 23 -11.54 19.09 21.24
CA ASP A 23 -10.77 19.30 22.46
C ASP A 23 -9.34 18.77 22.29
N PHE A 24 -8.45 19.65 21.83
CA PHE A 24 -7.04 19.34 21.61
C PHE A 24 -6.34 18.78 22.85
N LEU A 25 -6.71 19.21 24.07
CA LEU A 25 -6.08 18.72 25.30
C LEU A 25 -6.45 17.26 25.56
N LYS A 26 -7.72 16.89 25.32
CA LYS A 26 -8.20 15.51 25.43
C LYS A 26 -7.53 14.60 24.37
N VAL A 27 -7.38 15.10 23.14
CA VAL A 27 -6.69 14.36 22.06
C VAL A 27 -5.22 14.14 22.40
N VAL A 28 -4.49 15.18 22.84
CA VAL A 28 -3.09 15.07 23.23
C VAL A 28 -2.90 14.08 24.40
N ARG A 29 -3.76 14.12 25.42
CA ARG A 29 -3.70 13.17 26.55
C ARG A 29 -3.91 11.73 26.07
N ARG A 30 -4.89 11.50 25.20
CA ARG A 30 -5.15 10.17 24.68
C ARG A 30 -4.01 9.64 23.80
N LEU A 31 -3.38 10.50 23.01
CA LEU A 31 -2.18 10.13 22.24
C LEU A 31 -1.02 9.73 23.16
N ALA A 32 -0.76 10.48 24.23
CA ALA A 32 0.28 10.14 25.19
C ALA A 32 0.01 8.80 25.91
N GLU A 33 -1.24 8.54 26.32
CA GLU A 33 -1.62 7.25 26.90
C GLU A 33 -1.39 6.09 25.93
N ILE A 34 -1.72 6.28 24.64
CA ILE A 34 -1.46 5.27 23.61
C ILE A 34 0.04 5.07 23.43
N ASP A 35 0.85 6.13 23.39
CA ASP A 35 2.31 6.02 23.27
C ASP A 35 2.93 5.28 24.46
N ASP A 36 2.47 5.56 25.68
CA ASP A 36 2.92 4.86 26.89
C ASP A 36 2.44 3.40 26.90
N GLU A 37 1.24 3.13 26.39
CA GLU A 37 0.72 1.78 26.20
C GLU A 37 1.52 1.00 25.14
N VAL A 38 1.91 1.63 24.03
CA VAL A 38 2.76 1.04 22.99
C VAL A 38 4.15 0.72 23.53
N LYS A 39 4.75 1.64 24.31
CA LYS A 39 6.05 1.45 24.96
C LYS A 39 6.01 0.35 26.03
N SER A 40 5.01 0.38 26.91
CA SER A 40 4.87 -0.60 28.00
C SER A 40 4.54 -2.00 27.51
N ARG A 41 3.78 -2.13 26.41
CA ARG A 41 3.53 -3.41 25.74
C ARG A 41 4.74 -3.91 24.93
N GLY A 42 5.81 -3.13 24.80
CA GLY A 42 7.06 -3.54 24.13
C GLY A 42 6.95 -3.66 22.60
N ILE A 43 5.98 -2.99 21.98
CA ILE A 43 5.77 -3.07 20.52
C ILE A 43 6.95 -2.43 19.78
N ASP A 44 7.51 -1.34 20.32
CA ASP A 44 8.63 -0.63 19.69
C ASP A 44 9.88 -1.50 19.55
N SER A 45 10.21 -2.31 20.56
CA SER A 45 11.35 -3.24 20.47
C SER A 45 11.12 -4.32 19.42
N LEU A 46 9.89 -4.83 19.32
CA LEU A 46 9.54 -5.84 18.30
C LEU A 46 9.53 -5.24 16.88
N LEU A 47 9.07 -4.00 16.72
CA LEU A 47 9.13 -3.29 15.44
C LEU A 47 10.57 -3.03 15.01
N LYS A 48 11.43 -2.67 15.95
CA LYS A 48 12.86 -2.48 15.72
C LYS A 48 13.54 -3.80 15.33
N GLU A 49 13.32 -4.86 16.10
CA GLU A 49 13.86 -6.20 15.81
C GLU A 49 13.38 -6.70 14.44
N LYS A 50 12.10 -6.51 14.11
CA LYS A 50 11.55 -6.83 12.79
C LYS A 50 12.28 -6.10 11.66
N GLU A 51 12.57 -4.81 11.82
CA GLU A 51 13.27 -4.03 10.80
C GLU A 51 14.75 -4.43 10.69
N GLU A 52 15.41 -4.74 11.82
CA GLU A 52 16.77 -5.30 11.84
C GLU A 52 16.85 -6.64 11.11
N LEU A 53 15.95 -7.58 11.42
CA LEU A 53 15.84 -8.87 10.75
C LEU A 53 15.54 -8.72 9.27
N ARG A 54 14.68 -7.78 8.89
CA ARG A 54 14.36 -7.49 7.49
C ARG A 54 15.58 -7.01 6.73
N ASN A 55 16.38 -6.12 7.32
CA ASN A 55 17.59 -5.60 6.70
C ASN A 55 18.66 -6.69 6.56
N LEU A 56 18.85 -7.51 7.59
CA LEU A 56 19.75 -8.66 7.54
C LEU A 56 19.33 -9.63 6.43
N LEU A 57 18.04 -9.99 6.36
CA LEU A 57 17.50 -10.86 5.32
C LEU A 57 17.74 -10.30 3.92
N LYS A 58 17.50 -8.99 3.74
CA LYS A 58 17.73 -8.30 2.48
C LYS A 58 19.21 -8.36 2.06
N GLU A 59 20.14 -8.09 2.98
CA GLU A 59 21.58 -8.15 2.72
C GLU A 59 22.03 -9.54 2.31
N HIS A 60 21.62 -10.57 3.05
CA HIS A 60 21.95 -11.96 2.74
C HIS A 60 21.36 -12.41 1.39
N MET A 61 20.09 -12.10 1.13
CA MET A 61 19.47 -12.45 -0.16
C MET A 61 20.16 -11.75 -1.34
N LEU A 62 20.58 -10.49 -1.19
CA LEU A 62 21.34 -9.77 -2.22
C LEU A 62 22.73 -10.38 -2.43
N LYS A 63 23.44 -10.71 -1.34
CA LYS A 63 24.76 -11.34 -1.37
C LYS A 63 24.72 -12.69 -2.09
N ASP A 64 23.69 -13.49 -1.80
CA ASP A 64 23.51 -14.83 -2.38
C ASP A 64 22.76 -14.81 -3.72
N LYS A 65 22.41 -13.63 -4.24
CA LYS A 65 21.64 -13.44 -5.49
C LYS A 65 20.31 -14.21 -5.51
N ARG A 66 19.67 -14.38 -4.35
CA ARG A 66 18.37 -15.04 -4.22
C ARG A 66 17.26 -14.02 -4.44
N SER A 67 16.40 -14.28 -5.44
CA SER A 67 15.18 -13.49 -5.66
C SER A 67 14.06 -13.86 -4.69
N ALA A 68 14.10 -15.06 -4.13
CA ALA A 68 13.12 -15.60 -3.19
C ALA A 68 13.76 -16.54 -2.16
N VAL A 69 13.21 -16.58 -0.94
CA VAL A 69 13.52 -17.55 0.12
C VAL A 69 12.20 -17.99 0.75
N TYR A 70 12.07 -19.29 1.01
CA TYR A 70 10.85 -19.91 1.51
C TYR A 70 11.13 -20.60 2.83
N ASP A 71 10.20 -20.49 3.77
CA ASP A 71 10.15 -21.32 4.96
C ASP A 71 9.04 -22.35 4.81
N GLU A 72 9.44 -23.61 4.60
CA GLU A 72 8.53 -24.74 4.43
C GLU A 72 7.72 -25.05 5.71
N THR A 73 8.19 -24.59 6.88
CA THR A 73 7.54 -24.88 8.17
C THR A 73 6.41 -23.90 8.48
N SER A 74 6.62 -22.61 8.18
CA SER A 74 5.66 -21.56 8.53
C SER A 74 4.74 -21.15 7.37
N ASN A 75 5.00 -21.61 6.13
CA ASN A 75 4.31 -21.18 4.92
C ASN A 75 4.53 -19.68 4.58
N TRP A 76 5.66 -19.11 4.98
CA TRP A 76 6.05 -17.74 4.65
C TRP A 76 7.11 -17.70 3.55
N GLU A 77 7.04 -16.66 2.72
CA GLU A 77 8.02 -16.36 1.70
C GLU A 77 8.58 -14.95 1.84
N ALA A 78 9.86 -14.81 1.51
CA ALA A 78 10.55 -13.55 1.34
C ALA A 78 10.92 -13.40 -0.13
N VAL A 79 10.39 -12.38 -0.80
CA VAL A 79 10.52 -12.18 -2.26
C VAL A 79 10.90 -10.76 -2.61
N PHE A 80 11.85 -10.63 -3.55
CA PHE A 80 12.14 -9.35 -4.20
C PHE A 80 11.15 -9.11 -5.33
N VAL A 81 10.34 -8.07 -5.19
CA VAL A 81 9.40 -7.63 -6.23
C VAL A 81 9.92 -6.35 -6.86
N GLN A 82 10.14 -6.39 -8.18
CA GLN A 82 10.48 -5.20 -8.95
C GLN A 82 9.27 -4.25 -8.93
N ARG A 83 9.49 -3.05 -8.41
CA ARG A 83 8.49 -1.98 -8.49
C ARG A 83 8.56 -1.35 -9.87
N PHE A 84 7.41 -0.99 -10.41
CA PHE A 84 7.27 -0.27 -11.66
C PHE A 84 6.56 1.06 -11.42
N GLU A 85 6.89 2.05 -12.22
CA GLU A 85 6.15 3.30 -12.28
C GLU A 85 5.74 3.62 -13.71
N ASP A 86 4.61 4.28 -13.83
CA ASP A 86 4.05 4.71 -15.09
C ASP A 86 4.69 6.05 -15.48
N VAL A 87 5.49 6.04 -16.55
CA VAL A 87 6.08 7.24 -17.15
C VAL A 87 5.20 7.67 -18.31
N TRP A 88 4.67 8.89 -18.21
CA TRP A 88 3.72 9.44 -19.16
C TRP A 88 4.37 10.40 -20.14
N ASN A 89 4.17 10.20 -21.43
CA ASN A 89 4.55 11.18 -22.44
C ASN A 89 3.36 12.14 -22.68
N VAL A 90 3.42 13.32 -22.06
CA VAL A 90 2.36 14.33 -22.12
C VAL A 90 2.03 14.76 -23.55
N SER A 91 3.03 14.87 -24.42
CA SER A 91 2.85 15.34 -25.80
C SER A 91 2.07 14.32 -26.64
N VAL A 92 2.36 13.03 -26.46
CA VAL A 92 1.71 11.93 -27.15
C VAL A 92 0.31 11.70 -26.56
N LEU A 93 0.19 11.72 -25.23
CA LEU A 93 -1.09 11.60 -24.55
C LEU A 93 -2.08 12.69 -24.99
N LYS A 94 -1.63 13.95 -25.10
CA LYS A 94 -2.47 15.05 -25.65
C LYS A 94 -3.04 14.69 -27.02
N LYS A 95 -2.24 14.14 -27.93
CA LYS A 95 -2.69 13.78 -29.28
C LYS A 95 -3.73 12.67 -29.28
N MET A 96 -3.63 11.73 -28.34
CA MET A 96 -4.55 10.58 -28.23
C MET A 96 -5.87 10.93 -27.55
N LEU A 97 -5.90 11.92 -26.65
CA LEU A 97 -7.12 12.29 -25.94
C LEU A 97 -8.01 13.22 -26.76
N LYS A 98 -9.33 13.02 -26.65
CA LYS A 98 -10.33 13.96 -27.16
C LYS A 98 -10.26 15.29 -26.38
N PRO A 99 -10.68 16.43 -26.95
CA PRO A 99 -10.66 17.72 -26.25
C PRO A 99 -11.32 17.70 -24.86
N ALA A 100 -12.48 17.04 -24.73
CA ALA A 100 -13.17 16.88 -23.46
C ALA A 100 -12.40 16.03 -22.42
N GLN A 101 -11.60 15.06 -22.88
CA GLN A 101 -10.75 14.23 -22.00
C GLN A 101 -9.48 15.00 -21.61
N ARG A 102 -8.91 15.81 -22.52
CA ARG A 102 -7.75 16.67 -22.20
C ARG A 102 -8.05 17.62 -21.04
N ALA A 103 -9.23 18.25 -21.04
CA ALA A 103 -9.64 19.16 -19.98
C ALA A 103 -9.76 18.48 -18.60
N ARG A 104 -10.05 17.17 -18.56
CA ARG A 104 -10.15 16.40 -17.30
C ARG A 104 -8.79 15.92 -16.79
N TYR A 105 -7.87 15.59 -17.69
CA TYR A 105 -6.67 14.83 -17.35
C TYR A 105 -5.36 15.61 -17.50
N ILE A 106 -5.39 16.80 -18.09
CA ILE A 106 -4.19 17.58 -18.42
C ILE A 106 -4.37 19.03 -17.97
N VAL A 107 -3.64 19.43 -16.93
CA VAL A 107 -3.48 20.83 -16.52
C VAL A 107 -1.99 21.14 -16.62
N GLU A 108 -1.54 21.52 -17.83
CA GLU A 108 -0.14 21.73 -18.24
C GLU A 108 0.83 20.53 -18.07
N GLN A 109 0.53 19.61 -17.15
CA GLN A 109 1.14 18.31 -16.87
C GLN A 109 0.02 17.25 -16.70
N VAL A 110 0.38 15.96 -16.71
CA VAL A 110 -0.58 14.87 -16.58
C VAL A 110 -1.00 14.69 -15.12
N LEU A 111 -2.31 14.68 -14.85
CA LEU A 111 -2.84 14.44 -13.51
C LEU A 111 -2.93 12.94 -13.23
N SER A 112 -1.92 12.40 -12.54
CA SER A 112 -1.79 10.95 -12.26
C SER A 112 -3.05 10.35 -11.62
N LYS A 113 -3.70 11.10 -10.71
CA LYS A 113 -4.95 10.67 -10.05
C LYS A 113 -6.11 10.54 -11.05
N GLY A 114 -6.32 11.54 -11.90
CA GLY A 114 -7.40 11.52 -12.88
C GLY A 114 -7.21 10.43 -13.93
N VAL A 115 -5.98 10.16 -14.36
CA VAL A 115 -5.68 9.05 -15.29
C VAL A 115 -5.90 7.70 -14.64
N ALA A 116 -5.51 7.51 -13.37
CA ALA A 116 -5.79 6.29 -12.63
C ALA A 116 -7.29 6.02 -12.50
N GLU A 117 -8.09 7.06 -12.24
CA GLU A 117 -9.55 6.96 -12.23
C GLU A 117 -10.12 6.65 -13.61
N GLY A 118 -9.63 7.29 -14.68
CA GLY A 118 -10.04 7.00 -16.06
C GLY A 118 -9.74 5.57 -16.50
N LEU A 119 -8.62 5.00 -16.07
CA LEU A 119 -8.30 3.59 -16.28
C LEU A 119 -9.24 2.67 -15.49
N LYS A 120 -9.57 3.03 -14.25
CA LYS A 120 -10.46 2.27 -13.38
C LYS A 120 -11.90 2.25 -13.88
N THR A 121 -12.37 3.36 -14.46
CA THR A 121 -13.74 3.49 -15.01
C THR A 121 -13.86 3.03 -16.46
N GLY A 122 -12.74 2.73 -17.13
CA GLY A 122 -12.71 2.28 -18.51
C GLY A 122 -12.84 3.39 -19.56
N ASP A 123 -12.88 4.67 -19.16
CA ASP A 123 -12.80 5.82 -20.09
C ASP A 123 -11.44 5.85 -20.81
N LEU A 124 -10.40 5.29 -20.18
CA LEU A 124 -9.08 5.10 -20.75
C LEU A 124 -8.72 3.61 -20.78
N SER A 125 -8.10 3.17 -21.88
CA SER A 125 -7.54 1.82 -21.99
C SER A 125 -6.02 1.84 -21.86
N ARG A 126 -5.51 1.12 -20.86
CA ARG A 126 -4.06 0.96 -20.63
C ARG A 126 -3.36 0.42 -21.87
N VAL A 127 -3.92 -0.62 -22.49
CA VAL A 127 -3.36 -1.27 -23.68
C VAL A 127 -3.23 -0.29 -24.84
N THR A 128 -4.24 0.56 -25.04
CA THR A 128 -4.22 1.58 -26.10
C THR A 128 -3.15 2.63 -25.83
N LEU A 129 -2.99 3.07 -24.58
CA LEU A 129 -2.01 4.07 -24.18
C LEU A 129 -0.56 3.57 -24.28
N GLU A 130 -0.32 2.30 -23.95
CA GLU A 130 0.99 1.66 -24.11
C GLU A 130 1.34 1.48 -25.59
N LYS A 131 0.42 0.98 -26.42
CA LYS A 131 0.62 0.84 -27.87
C LYS A 131 0.87 2.19 -28.56
N GLY A 132 0.21 3.25 -28.10
CA GLY A 132 0.40 4.60 -28.61
C GLY A 132 1.67 5.29 -28.10
N GLY A 133 2.42 4.69 -27.17
CA GLY A 133 3.62 5.28 -26.56
C GLY A 133 3.34 6.42 -25.58
N ALA A 134 2.08 6.61 -25.18
CA ALA A 134 1.69 7.59 -24.17
C ALA A 134 2.01 7.14 -22.75
N LEU A 135 2.08 5.82 -22.54
CA LEU A 135 2.41 5.18 -21.28
C LEU A 135 3.57 4.20 -21.49
N LYS A 136 4.58 4.29 -20.63
CA LYS A 136 5.63 3.27 -20.52
C LYS A 136 5.85 2.93 -19.05
N GLN A 137 5.86 1.65 -18.71
CA GLN A 137 6.35 1.22 -17.40
C GLN A 137 7.88 1.32 -17.37
N SER A 138 8.40 2.07 -16.42
CA SER A 138 9.83 2.05 -16.07
C SER A 138 10.03 1.28 -14.77
N LYS A 139 11.23 0.71 -14.61
CA LYS A 139 11.62 0.11 -13.33
C LYS A 139 11.79 1.23 -12.31
N LYS A 140 11.02 1.17 -11.22
CA LYS A 140 11.13 2.10 -10.10
C LYS A 140 12.15 1.59 -9.10
N GLY A 141 13.36 2.13 -9.18
CA GLY A 141 14.44 1.87 -8.23
C GLY A 141 14.76 0.39 -8.01
N ASN A 142 15.34 0.09 -6.84
CA ASN A 142 15.70 -1.27 -6.46
C ASN A 142 14.46 -2.10 -6.09
N PRO A 143 14.46 -3.42 -6.37
CA PRO A 143 13.42 -4.34 -5.93
C PRO A 143 13.14 -4.20 -4.43
N ALA A 144 11.86 -4.27 -4.06
CA ALA A 144 11.45 -4.26 -2.66
C ALA A 144 11.41 -5.67 -2.11
N LEU A 145 11.89 -5.85 -0.88
CA LEU A 145 11.71 -7.08 -0.13
C LEU A 145 10.32 -7.08 0.50
N TYR A 146 9.52 -8.09 0.16
CA TYR A 146 8.25 -8.41 0.79
C TYR A 146 8.39 -9.73 1.55
N VAL A 147 7.87 -9.76 2.77
CA VAL A 147 7.76 -10.97 3.60
C VAL A 147 6.27 -11.19 3.83
N ARG A 148 5.73 -12.30 3.35
CA ARG A 148 4.29 -12.58 3.34
C ARG A 148 4.01 -14.08 3.41
N GLU A 149 2.80 -14.42 3.82
CA GLU A 149 2.28 -15.77 3.68
C GLU A 149 2.17 -16.16 2.20
N ARG A 150 2.53 -17.40 1.89
CA ARG A 150 2.42 -17.95 0.54
C ARG A 150 0.94 -18.16 0.20
N LYS A 151 0.53 -17.68 -0.97
CA LYS A 151 -0.79 -18.04 -1.52
C LYS A 151 -0.65 -19.37 -2.25
N ASP A 152 -1.50 -20.33 -1.92
CA ASP A 152 -1.59 -21.58 -2.70
C ASP A 152 -1.97 -21.24 -4.14
N GLU A 153 -1.11 -21.64 -5.09
CA GLU A 153 -1.30 -21.41 -6.52
C GLU A 153 -2.48 -22.22 -7.10
N SER A 154 -3.14 -23.06 -6.31
CA SER A 154 -4.26 -23.92 -6.73
C SER A 154 -5.62 -23.22 -6.86
N ASN A 155 -5.75 -21.92 -6.56
CA ASN A 155 -7.02 -21.17 -6.65
C ASN A 155 -7.08 -20.14 -7.79
N GLY A 156 -6.30 -20.34 -8.86
CA GLY A 156 -6.12 -19.32 -9.91
C GLY A 156 -6.12 -19.82 -11.36
N ILE A 157 -6.90 -20.86 -11.70
CA ILE A 157 -7.24 -21.18 -13.10
C ILE A 157 -8.75 -21.13 -13.27
#